data_AF-A0A4D5RW98-F1
#
_entry.id   AF-A0A4D5RW98-F1
#
_cell.length_a   1.000
_cell.length_b   1.000
_cell.length_c   1.000
_cell.angle_alpha   90.00
_cell.angle_beta   90.00
_cell.angle_gamma   90.00
#
_symmetry.space_group_name_H-M   'P 1'
#
loop_
_entity.id
_entity.type
_entity.pdbx_description
1 polymer ?
#
loop_
_entity_poly.entity_id
_entity_poly.type
_entity_poly.pdbx_seq_one_letter_code
_entity_poly.pdbx_strand_id
1 'polypeptide(L)'
;RTYLALQGGMGAALLTQLDKVKAILTALVQGTTLPVTCKIRVLDRLEDTLALGKLIESTGVKALGVHGRTKEERPQHKNRNATIKALAEHLTIPVIANGGSSEIVDYEDIERFRVATGATSVMLARQAESNCSIFSKAGRKPIDDVIVQYLHYAIEYDNRATNTKYCVQQMLGSLQDTERGKALLASQQMEEICRLWKMEELYSTWQKKLQAKAKELKDLSKNDSSEPTLKRCKVGNEEVWQMEAKFVRNMFEMSNLPKTTLINWTRKNNYPHPSYKTEAKEKSFRSVVVVDSKRYSSTFLEKSKKYAEQAAALVALYALGLIDGSKIKGNTAGMPME
;
A
#
# COMPACT_ATOMS: atom_id res chain seq x y z
N ARG A 1 -5.05 -16.33 -0.14
CA ARG A 1 -4.24 -15.31 0.61
C ARG A 1 -3.37 -15.93 1.71
N THR A 2 -3.85 -16.84 2.55
CA THR A 2 -3.01 -17.50 3.59
C THR A 2 -1.82 -18.29 3.03
N TYR A 3 -1.98 -18.93 1.86
CA TYR A 3 -0.91 -19.71 1.20
C TYR A 3 0.33 -18.87 0.82
N LEU A 4 0.11 -17.66 0.27
CA LEU A 4 1.20 -16.73 -0.08
C LEU A 4 1.92 -16.17 1.16
N ALA A 5 1.18 -15.93 2.25
CA ALA A 5 1.77 -15.50 3.51
C ALA A 5 2.66 -16.60 4.13
N LEU A 6 2.23 -17.86 4.04
CA LEU A 6 3.00 -19.02 4.53
C LEU A 6 4.30 -19.22 3.74
N GLN A 7 4.25 -19.15 2.40
CA GLN A 7 5.45 -19.26 1.56
C GLN A 7 6.41 -18.06 1.72
N GLY A 8 5.88 -16.87 1.99
CA GLY A 8 6.67 -15.66 2.21
C GLY A 8 7.20 -15.48 3.65
N GLY A 9 6.94 -16.41 4.57
CA GLY A 9 7.35 -16.28 5.97
C GLY A 9 6.70 -15.11 6.71
N MET A 10 5.48 -14.73 6.31
CA MET A 10 4.70 -13.61 6.84
C MET A 10 3.38 -14.08 7.47
N GLY A 11 2.77 -13.26 8.31
CA GLY A 11 1.48 -13.58 8.94
C GLY A 11 1.57 -14.79 9.88
N ALA A 12 0.69 -15.78 9.70
CA ALA A 12 0.64 -16.95 10.58
C ALA A 12 1.92 -17.81 10.58
N ALA A 13 2.79 -17.69 9.57
CA ALA A 13 4.09 -18.36 9.56
C ALA A 13 5.06 -17.83 10.62
N LEU A 14 4.88 -16.58 11.07
CA LEU A 14 5.71 -16.01 12.13
C LEU A 14 5.39 -16.60 13.51
N LEU A 15 4.23 -17.24 13.68
CA LEU A 15 3.85 -17.85 14.95
C LEU A 15 4.78 -19.00 15.38
N THR A 16 5.54 -19.59 14.45
CA THR A 16 6.54 -20.63 14.75
C THR A 16 7.95 -20.07 14.91
N GLN A 17 8.14 -18.75 14.82
CA GLN A 17 9.45 -18.07 14.90
C GLN A 17 9.40 -16.93 15.94
N LEU A 18 9.27 -17.30 17.21
CA LEU A 18 9.04 -16.36 18.32
C LEU A 18 10.13 -15.28 18.44
N ASP A 19 11.40 -15.64 18.26
CA ASP A 19 12.51 -14.67 18.31
C ASP A 19 12.40 -13.62 17.21
N LYS A 20 11.96 -14.03 16.01
CA LYS A 20 11.74 -13.13 14.88
C LYS A 20 10.56 -12.20 15.15
N VAL A 21 9.48 -12.70 15.75
CA VAL A 21 8.34 -11.87 16.18
C VAL A 21 8.81 -10.81 17.17
N LYS A 22 9.57 -11.21 18.19
CA LYS A 22 10.12 -10.27 19.19
C LYS A 22 11.00 -9.20 18.53
N ALA A 23 11.95 -9.61 17.70
CA ALA A 23 12.87 -8.69 17.02
C ALA A 23 12.13 -7.68 16.14
N ILE A 24 11.14 -8.12 15.35
CA ILE A 24 10.34 -7.23 14.49
C ILE A 24 9.56 -6.21 15.34
N LEU A 25 8.83 -6.68 16.36
CA LEU A 25 7.99 -5.80 17.17
C LEU A 25 8.82 -4.80 17.97
N THR A 26 9.93 -5.23 18.58
CA THR A 26 10.84 -4.32 19.29
C THR A 26 11.41 -3.27 18.36
N ALA A 27 11.87 -3.65 17.15
CA ALA A 27 12.40 -2.69 16.18
C ALA A 27 11.33 -1.67 15.71
N LEU A 28 10.09 -2.12 15.51
CA LEU A 28 8.98 -1.23 15.16
C LEU A 28 8.66 -0.25 16.29
N VAL A 29 8.53 -0.75 17.53
CA VAL A 29 8.22 0.07 18.71
C VAL A 29 9.31 1.11 18.97
N GLN A 30 10.57 0.76 18.78
CA GLN A 30 11.69 1.71 18.96
C GLN A 30 11.83 2.69 17.79
N GLY A 31 11.40 2.30 16.58
CA GLY A 31 11.57 3.08 15.36
C GLY A 31 10.46 4.10 15.07
N THR A 32 9.41 4.18 15.90
CA THR A 32 8.30 5.11 15.68
C THR A 32 7.70 5.62 16.98
N THR A 33 7.19 6.86 16.95
CA THR A 33 6.41 7.44 18.05
C THR A 33 4.94 7.04 18.00
N LEU A 34 4.49 6.42 16.91
CA LEU A 34 3.11 5.95 16.74
C LEU A 34 2.87 4.64 17.50
N PRO A 35 1.63 4.38 17.98
CA PRO A 35 1.33 3.14 18.68
C PRO A 35 1.43 1.93 17.75
N VAL A 36 2.34 1.01 18.07
CA VAL A 36 2.45 -0.28 17.38
C VAL A 36 1.49 -1.27 18.03
N THR A 37 0.69 -1.97 17.21
CA THR A 37 -0.20 -3.05 17.65
C THR A 37 0.13 -4.33 16.89
N CYS A 38 -0.25 -5.48 17.44
CA CYS A 38 -0.08 -6.78 16.79
C CYS A 38 -1.41 -7.51 16.69
N LYS A 39 -1.63 -8.29 15.62
CA LYS A 39 -2.79 -9.16 15.48
C LYS A 39 -2.36 -10.61 15.30
N ILE A 40 -2.87 -11.50 16.15
CA ILE A 40 -2.55 -12.93 16.13
C ILE A 40 -3.78 -13.80 15.91
N ARG A 41 -3.51 -15.08 15.63
CA ARG A 41 -4.44 -16.19 15.82
C ARG A 41 -4.02 -16.95 17.07
N VAL A 42 -4.98 -17.57 17.76
CA VAL A 42 -4.67 -18.45 18.89
C VAL A 42 -3.92 -19.70 18.43
N LEU A 43 -3.15 -20.29 19.33
CA LEU A 43 -2.48 -21.58 19.13
C LEU A 43 -3.36 -22.73 19.64
N ASP A 44 -2.93 -23.97 19.38
CA ASP A 44 -3.72 -25.14 19.77
C ASP A 44 -3.89 -25.25 21.29
N ARG A 45 -2.81 -25.03 22.04
CA ARG A 45 -2.81 -25.03 23.49
C ARG A 45 -3.00 -23.62 24.05
N LEU A 46 -3.73 -23.55 25.17
CA LEU A 46 -3.95 -22.29 25.88
C LEU A 46 -2.63 -21.72 26.40
N GLU A 47 -1.81 -22.56 27.04
CA GLU A 47 -0.50 -22.16 27.59
C GLU A 47 0.39 -21.50 26.55
N ASP A 48 0.50 -22.09 25.36
CA ASP A 48 1.32 -21.55 24.25
C ASP A 48 0.79 -20.18 23.79
N THR A 49 -0.54 -20.04 23.76
CA THR A 49 -1.20 -18.78 23.39
C THR A 49 -0.92 -17.68 24.42
N LEU A 50 -0.98 -18.01 25.72
CA LEU A 50 -0.67 -17.08 26.80
C LEU A 50 0.81 -16.67 26.78
N ALA A 51 1.72 -17.62 26.60
CA ALA A 51 3.16 -17.37 26.49
C ALA A 51 3.48 -16.45 25.30
N LEU A 52 2.86 -16.69 24.14
CA LEU A 52 2.97 -15.81 22.98
C LEU A 52 2.44 -14.39 23.28
N GLY A 53 1.30 -14.28 23.95
CA GLY A 53 0.75 -12.99 24.38
C GLY A 53 1.72 -12.19 25.24
N LYS A 54 2.34 -12.84 26.24
CA LYS A 54 3.34 -12.21 27.13
C LYS A 54 4.62 -11.80 26.40
N LEU A 55 5.09 -12.65 25.48
CA LEU A 55 6.22 -12.31 24.64
C LEU A 55 5.94 -11.03 23.82
N ILE A 56 4.77 -10.96 23.19
CA ILE A 56 4.36 -9.80 22.40
C ILE A 56 4.24 -8.56 23.31
N GLU A 57 3.58 -8.67 24.46
CA GLU A 57 3.48 -7.58 25.45
C GLU A 57 4.87 -7.04 25.86
N SER A 58 5.85 -7.93 26.07
CA SER A 58 7.22 -7.53 26.46
C SER A 58 7.95 -6.67 25.44
N THR A 59 7.46 -6.61 24.19
CA THR A 59 8.07 -5.79 23.13
C THR A 59 7.64 -4.31 23.18
N GLY A 60 6.64 -3.98 24.00
CA GLY A 60 6.12 -2.62 24.15
C GLY A 60 4.97 -2.25 23.22
N VAL A 61 4.35 -3.23 22.53
CA VAL A 61 3.14 -2.99 21.73
C VAL A 61 2.01 -2.45 22.61
N LYS A 62 1.14 -1.61 22.02
CA LYS A 62 0.09 -0.89 22.75
C LYS A 62 -1.25 -1.63 22.82
N ALA A 63 -1.47 -2.64 21.99
CA ALA A 63 -2.65 -3.51 22.05
C ALA A 63 -2.42 -4.80 21.26
N LEU A 64 -3.16 -5.85 21.63
CA LEU A 64 -3.12 -7.16 20.97
C LEU A 64 -4.50 -7.53 20.39
N GLY A 65 -4.61 -7.61 19.08
CA GLY A 65 -5.77 -8.17 18.38
C GLY A 65 -5.72 -9.70 18.35
N VAL A 66 -6.77 -10.38 18.81
CA VAL A 66 -6.78 -11.84 18.93
C VAL A 66 -7.94 -12.42 18.13
N HIS A 67 -7.62 -13.16 17.06
CA HIS A 67 -8.60 -14.00 16.38
C HIS A 67 -8.66 -15.34 17.11
N GLY A 68 -9.82 -15.65 17.71
CA GLY A 68 -10.06 -16.91 18.44
C GLY A 68 -10.13 -18.17 17.58
N ARG A 69 -9.41 -18.24 16.45
CA ARG A 69 -9.26 -19.45 15.64
C ARG A 69 -7.79 -19.71 15.33
N THR A 70 -7.38 -20.97 15.28
CA THR A 70 -6.03 -21.39 14.87
C THR A 70 -5.82 -21.18 13.37
N LYS A 71 -4.59 -21.36 12.87
CA LYS A 71 -4.27 -21.10 11.44
C LYS A 71 -4.98 -22.09 10.49
N GLU A 72 -5.23 -23.31 10.96
CA GLU A 72 -5.94 -24.40 10.26
C GLU A 72 -7.45 -24.16 10.24
N GLU A 73 -7.98 -23.58 11.33
CA GLU A 73 -9.41 -23.37 11.50
C GLU A 73 -9.98 -22.36 10.49
N ARG A 74 -11.08 -22.80 9.86
CA ARG A 74 -11.87 -22.06 8.86
C ARG A 74 -13.05 -21.34 9.50
N PRO A 75 -13.72 -20.41 8.80
CA PRO A 75 -14.79 -19.60 9.39
C PRO A 75 -15.96 -20.39 9.99
N GLN A 76 -16.24 -21.60 9.49
CA GLN A 76 -17.26 -22.50 10.06
C GLN A 76 -16.89 -23.10 11.43
N HIS A 77 -15.60 -23.11 11.79
CA HIS A 77 -15.18 -23.56 13.11
C HIS A 77 -15.55 -22.52 14.16
N LYS A 78 -15.88 -22.98 15.37
CA LYS A 78 -16.29 -22.12 16.48
C LYS A 78 -15.12 -21.24 16.93
N ASN A 79 -15.42 -20.00 17.34
CA ASN A 79 -14.43 -19.10 17.92
C ASN A 79 -14.15 -19.48 19.38
N ARG A 80 -12.87 -19.55 19.77
CA ARG A 80 -12.41 -19.88 21.12
C ARG A 80 -12.48 -18.65 22.04
N ASN A 81 -13.70 -18.20 22.36
CA ASN A 81 -13.93 -17.01 23.19
C ASN A 81 -13.27 -17.11 24.57
N ALA A 82 -13.26 -18.31 25.16
CA ALA A 82 -12.60 -18.58 26.44
C ALA A 82 -11.09 -18.32 26.40
N THR A 83 -10.41 -18.66 25.28
CA THR A 83 -8.99 -18.37 25.08
C THR A 83 -8.73 -16.87 24.97
N ILE A 84 -9.62 -16.12 24.29
CA ILE A 84 -9.53 -14.66 24.22
C ILE A 84 -9.68 -14.05 25.63
N LYS A 85 -10.64 -14.56 26.42
CA LYS A 85 -10.86 -14.13 27.80
C LYS A 85 -9.64 -14.38 28.68
N ALA A 86 -9.09 -15.58 28.64
CA ALA A 86 -7.86 -15.90 29.38
C ALA A 86 -6.69 -14.97 29.00
N LEU A 87 -6.54 -14.62 27.71
CA LEU A 87 -5.55 -13.63 27.29
C LEU A 87 -5.83 -12.22 27.83
N ALA A 88 -7.08 -11.77 27.79
CA ALA A 88 -7.47 -10.45 28.29
C ALA A 88 -7.23 -10.30 29.80
N GLU A 89 -7.42 -11.37 30.57
CA GLU A 89 -7.11 -11.42 32.01
C GLU A 89 -5.61 -11.54 32.30
N HIS A 90 -4.85 -12.18 31.39
CA HIS A 90 -3.43 -12.44 31.58
C HIS A 90 -2.53 -11.26 31.19
N LEU A 91 -2.95 -10.42 30.25
CA LEU A 91 -2.18 -9.28 29.74
C LEU A 91 -2.60 -7.97 30.43
N THR A 92 -1.65 -7.05 30.56
CA THR A 92 -1.88 -5.68 31.05
C THR A 92 -2.21 -4.71 29.93
N ILE A 93 -1.82 -5.02 28.70
CA ILE A 93 -2.19 -4.25 27.50
C ILE A 93 -3.62 -4.59 27.03
N PRO A 94 -4.34 -3.65 26.37
CA PRO A 94 -5.66 -3.90 25.79
C PRO A 94 -5.68 -5.09 24.82
N VAL A 95 -6.64 -6.00 25.02
CA VAL A 95 -6.95 -7.09 24.10
C VAL A 95 -8.15 -6.73 23.24
N ILE A 96 -8.04 -6.93 21.92
CA ILE A 96 -9.08 -6.66 20.93
C ILE A 96 -9.60 -7.99 20.37
N ALA A 97 -10.82 -8.37 20.73
CA ALA A 97 -11.41 -9.64 20.32
C ALA A 97 -11.80 -9.64 18.83
N ASN A 98 -11.50 -10.73 18.13
CA ASN A 98 -11.83 -10.92 16.72
C ASN A 98 -12.30 -12.36 16.45
N GLY A 99 -13.12 -12.52 15.41
CA GLY A 99 -13.60 -13.82 14.94
C GLY A 99 -15.08 -14.10 15.19
N GLY A 100 -15.79 -13.24 15.94
CA GLY A 100 -17.20 -13.39 16.29
C GLY A 100 -18.21 -13.17 15.16
N SER A 101 -17.85 -13.25 13.87
CA SER A 101 -18.80 -12.91 12.79
C SER A 101 -20.01 -13.84 12.67
N SER A 102 -19.98 -15.02 13.29
CA SER A 102 -21.13 -15.93 13.41
C SER A 102 -22.03 -15.60 14.61
N GLU A 103 -21.54 -14.79 15.54
CA GLU A 103 -22.22 -14.40 16.79
C GLU A 103 -22.68 -12.94 16.73
N ILE A 104 -22.11 -12.13 15.85
CA ILE A 104 -22.39 -10.71 15.68
C ILE A 104 -23.21 -10.53 14.42
N VAL A 105 -24.49 -10.19 14.60
CA VAL A 105 -25.43 -9.93 13.51
C VAL A 105 -25.81 -8.46 13.48
N ASP A 106 -25.95 -7.84 14.65
CA ASP A 106 -26.36 -6.45 14.85
C ASP A 106 -25.43 -5.68 15.81
N TYR A 107 -25.70 -4.39 16.01
CA TYR A 107 -24.84 -3.50 16.79
C TYR A 107 -24.67 -3.96 18.25
N GLU A 108 -25.75 -4.41 18.89
CA GLU A 108 -25.76 -4.84 20.30
C GLU A 108 -24.93 -6.11 20.53
N ASP A 109 -24.77 -6.96 19.50
CA ASP A 109 -23.93 -8.15 19.60
C ASP A 109 -22.45 -7.80 19.77
N ILE A 110 -22.02 -6.63 19.31
CA ILE A 110 -20.63 -6.18 19.47
C ILE A 110 -20.30 -6.10 20.96
N GLU A 111 -21.19 -5.52 21.76
CA GLU A 111 -21.01 -5.42 23.20
C GLU A 111 -21.16 -6.78 23.90
N ARG A 112 -22.14 -7.61 23.48
CA ARG A 112 -22.28 -8.99 24.00
C ARG A 112 -21.01 -9.81 23.78
N PHE A 113 -20.42 -9.73 22.59
CA PHE A 113 -19.18 -10.42 22.25
C PHE A 113 -17.98 -9.86 23.02
N ARG A 114 -17.92 -8.54 23.22
CA ARG A 114 -16.90 -7.89 24.05
C ARG A 114 -16.94 -8.41 25.49
N VAL A 115 -18.13 -8.44 26.10
CA VAL A 115 -18.35 -8.94 27.47
C VAL A 115 -18.01 -10.43 27.56
N ALA A 116 -18.49 -11.25 26.62
CA ALA A 116 -18.25 -12.69 26.62
C ALA A 116 -16.76 -13.06 26.52
N THR A 117 -15.97 -12.22 25.85
CA THR A 117 -14.53 -12.41 25.68
C THR A 117 -13.68 -11.67 26.71
N GLY A 118 -14.28 -10.90 27.62
CA GLY A 118 -13.53 -10.06 28.58
C GLY A 118 -12.62 -9.01 27.94
N ALA A 119 -12.74 -8.78 26.63
CA ALA A 119 -11.83 -7.93 25.88
C ALA A 119 -12.12 -6.44 26.09
N THR A 120 -11.10 -5.60 25.88
CA THR A 120 -11.25 -4.15 25.93
C THR A 120 -12.05 -3.63 24.74
N SER A 121 -11.92 -4.26 23.57
CA SER A 121 -12.60 -3.84 22.33
C SER A 121 -12.84 -5.01 21.38
N VAL A 122 -13.61 -4.77 20.32
CA VAL A 122 -13.94 -5.77 19.29
C VAL A 122 -13.50 -5.28 17.91
N MET A 123 -12.92 -6.18 17.12
CA MET A 123 -12.56 -5.96 15.72
C MET A 123 -13.46 -6.82 14.82
N LEU A 124 -14.18 -6.17 13.92
CA LEU A 124 -15.02 -6.82 12.91
C LEU A 124 -14.33 -6.87 11.54
N ALA A 125 -14.64 -7.91 10.78
CA ALA A 125 -14.20 -8.08 9.39
C ALA A 125 -15.39 -8.41 8.49
N ARG A 126 -15.81 -9.68 8.41
CA ARG A 126 -16.88 -10.14 7.50
C ARG A 126 -18.21 -9.38 7.60
N GLN A 127 -18.66 -9.06 8.81
CA GLN A 127 -19.91 -8.31 8.99
C GLN A 127 -19.79 -6.86 8.51
N ALA A 128 -18.64 -6.23 8.71
CA ALA A 128 -18.37 -4.89 8.20
C ALA A 128 -18.14 -4.88 6.68
N GLU A 129 -17.54 -5.95 6.13
CA GLU A 129 -17.35 -6.15 4.69
C GLU A 129 -18.69 -6.35 3.96
N SER A 130 -19.63 -7.09 4.56
CA SER A 130 -20.97 -7.27 4.00
C SER A 130 -21.85 -6.03 4.17
N ASN A 131 -21.76 -5.34 5.30
CA ASN A 131 -22.46 -4.08 5.52
C ASN A 131 -21.77 -3.26 6.62
N CYS A 132 -21.06 -2.20 6.23
CA CYS A 132 -20.29 -1.39 7.17
C CYS A 132 -21.16 -0.61 8.17
N SER A 133 -22.47 -0.48 7.92
CA SER A 133 -23.40 0.12 8.89
C SER A 133 -23.64 -0.75 10.13
N ILE A 134 -23.04 -1.95 10.24
CA ILE A 134 -23.00 -2.74 11.48
C ILE A 134 -22.48 -1.94 12.70
N PHE A 135 -21.68 -0.89 12.45
CA PHE A 135 -21.19 0.02 13.50
C PHE A 135 -22.19 1.11 13.89
N SER A 136 -23.35 1.18 13.26
CA SER A 136 -24.40 2.17 13.54
C SER A 136 -25.25 1.72 14.74
N LYS A 137 -25.28 2.54 15.80
CA LYS A 137 -26.22 2.39 16.92
C LYS A 137 -27.69 2.42 16.50
N ALA A 138 -28.00 3.06 15.37
CA ALA A 138 -29.35 3.13 14.83
C ALA A 138 -29.77 1.86 14.07
N GLY A 139 -28.91 0.84 14.01
CA GLY A 139 -29.13 -0.39 13.26
C GLY A 139 -28.54 -0.35 11.85
N ARG A 140 -28.60 -1.52 11.19
CA ARG A 140 -28.09 -1.72 9.84
C ARG A 140 -28.93 -0.95 8.83
N LYS A 141 -28.26 -0.26 7.91
CA LYS A 141 -28.86 0.43 6.78
C LYS A 141 -29.15 -0.52 5.62
N PRO A 142 -30.15 -0.22 4.77
CA PRO A 142 -30.35 -0.90 3.50
C PRO A 142 -29.05 -0.97 2.70
N ILE A 143 -28.80 -2.11 2.06
CA ILE A 143 -27.51 -2.36 1.42
C ILE A 143 -27.24 -1.41 0.24
N ASP A 144 -28.28 -0.99 -0.48
CA ASP A 144 -28.13 -0.04 -1.57
C ASP A 144 -27.69 1.33 -1.09
N ASP A 145 -28.19 1.82 0.05
CA ASP A 145 -27.73 3.08 0.65
C ASP A 145 -26.24 3.02 0.99
N VAL A 146 -25.80 1.86 1.50
CA VAL A 146 -24.40 1.61 1.84
C VAL A 146 -23.52 1.56 0.59
N ILE A 147 -23.98 0.88 -0.46
CA ILE A 147 -23.26 0.80 -1.74
C ILE A 147 -23.15 2.18 -2.40
N VAL A 148 -24.23 2.97 -2.42
CA VAL A 148 -24.22 4.34 -2.96
C VAL A 148 -23.20 5.20 -2.22
N GLN A 149 -23.18 5.16 -0.89
CA GLN A 149 -22.19 5.91 -0.11
C GLN A 149 -20.76 5.41 -0.34
N TYR A 150 -20.57 4.10 -0.48
CA TYR A 150 -19.27 3.51 -0.83
C TYR A 150 -18.80 3.97 -2.21
N LEU A 151 -19.68 3.96 -3.21
CA LEU A 151 -19.38 4.41 -4.56
C LEU A 151 -19.03 5.91 -4.60
N HIS A 152 -19.68 6.74 -3.79
CA HIS A 152 -19.30 8.15 -3.64
C HIS A 152 -17.82 8.27 -3.25
N TYR A 153 -17.38 7.56 -2.22
CA TYR A 153 -15.96 7.55 -1.83
C TYR A 153 -15.05 6.91 -2.88
N ALA A 154 -15.50 5.83 -3.53
CA ALA A 154 -14.73 5.20 -4.58
C ALA A 154 -14.47 6.14 -5.77
N ILE A 155 -15.44 6.98 -6.14
CA ILE A 155 -15.30 8.01 -7.16
C ILE A 155 -14.37 9.12 -6.66
N GLU A 156 -14.62 9.65 -5.47
CA GLU A 156 -13.88 10.78 -4.90
C GLU A 156 -12.38 10.50 -4.78
N TYR A 157 -12.03 9.28 -4.35
CA TYR A 157 -10.66 8.84 -4.15
C TYR A 157 -10.05 8.09 -5.35
N ASP A 158 -10.70 8.12 -6.52
CA ASP A 158 -10.24 7.45 -7.75
C ASP A 158 -9.86 5.98 -7.52
N ASN A 159 -10.69 5.27 -6.75
CA ASN A 159 -10.46 3.87 -6.44
C ASN A 159 -10.58 3.03 -7.73
N ARG A 160 -9.74 2.01 -7.86
CA ARG A 160 -9.74 1.16 -9.05
C ARG A 160 -11.08 0.43 -9.20
N ALA A 161 -11.65 0.45 -10.40
CA ALA A 161 -12.91 -0.22 -10.73
C ALA A 161 -12.91 -1.70 -10.30
N THR A 162 -11.80 -2.42 -10.50
CA THR A 162 -11.67 -3.83 -10.08
C THR A 162 -11.80 -4.03 -8.57
N ASN A 163 -11.27 -3.10 -7.77
CA ASN A 163 -11.36 -3.15 -6.31
C ASN A 163 -12.76 -2.75 -5.84
N THR A 164 -13.32 -1.67 -6.43
CA THR A 164 -14.69 -1.24 -6.18
C THR A 164 -15.69 -2.36 -6.45
N LYS A 165 -15.60 -2.99 -7.63
CA LYS A 165 -16.42 -4.14 -8.02
C LYS A 165 -16.33 -5.27 -7.00
N TYR A 166 -15.12 -5.67 -6.61
CA TYR A 166 -14.93 -6.72 -5.60
C TYR A 166 -15.65 -6.38 -4.28
N CYS A 167 -15.48 -5.16 -3.77
CA CYS A 167 -16.13 -4.74 -2.53
C CYS A 167 -17.65 -4.74 -2.63
N VAL A 168 -18.21 -4.20 -3.73
CA VAL A 168 -19.66 -4.20 -3.95
C VAL A 168 -20.20 -5.63 -4.09
N GLN A 169 -19.46 -6.56 -4.71
CA GLN A 169 -19.85 -7.97 -4.73
C GLN A 169 -19.91 -8.59 -3.33
N GLN A 170 -18.95 -8.27 -2.44
CA GLN A 170 -19.01 -8.74 -1.05
C GLN A 170 -20.21 -8.17 -0.29
N MET A 171 -20.58 -6.91 -0.57
CA MET A 171 -21.76 -6.26 -0.01
C MET A 171 -23.06 -6.91 -0.50
N LEU A 172 -23.14 -7.25 -1.79
CA LEU A 172 -24.31 -7.91 -2.37
C LEU A 172 -24.56 -9.30 -1.79
N GLY A 173 -23.52 -10.07 -1.45
CA GLY A 173 -23.69 -11.41 -0.90
C GLY A 173 -24.52 -12.30 -1.84
N SER A 174 -25.69 -12.77 -1.39
CA SER A 174 -26.64 -13.55 -2.19
C SER A 174 -27.34 -12.76 -3.30
N LEU A 175 -27.35 -11.43 -3.24
CA LEU A 175 -27.94 -10.57 -4.28
C LEU A 175 -27.12 -10.56 -5.57
N GLN A 176 -25.96 -11.24 -5.62
CA GLN A 176 -25.16 -11.39 -6.83
C GLN A 176 -25.89 -12.17 -7.94
N ASP A 177 -26.82 -13.05 -7.59
CA ASP A 177 -27.60 -13.84 -8.55
C ASP A 177 -28.73 -13.03 -9.22
N THR A 178 -28.98 -11.81 -8.75
CA THR A 178 -29.93 -10.88 -9.37
C THR A 178 -29.40 -10.34 -10.70
N GLU A 179 -30.28 -9.80 -11.54
CA GLU A 179 -29.89 -9.19 -12.82
C GLU A 179 -28.87 -8.04 -12.62
N ARG A 180 -29.05 -7.21 -11.58
CA ARG A 180 -28.08 -6.17 -11.23
C ARG A 180 -26.74 -6.76 -10.77
N GLY A 181 -26.77 -7.85 -10.01
CA GLY A 181 -25.57 -8.56 -9.56
C GLY A 181 -24.76 -9.16 -10.73
N LYS A 182 -25.44 -9.78 -11.69
CA LYS A 182 -24.83 -10.27 -12.94
C LYS A 182 -24.29 -9.14 -13.79
N ALA A 183 -25.03 -8.02 -13.89
CA ALA A 183 -24.57 -6.83 -14.61
C ALA A 183 -23.30 -6.23 -13.98
N LEU A 184 -23.22 -6.17 -12.64
CA LEU A 184 -22.00 -5.77 -11.92
C LEU A 184 -20.83 -6.71 -12.23
N LEU A 185 -21.08 -8.03 -12.26
CA LEU A 185 -20.07 -9.01 -12.62
C LEU A 185 -19.57 -8.83 -14.07
N ALA A 186 -20.42 -8.36 -14.98
CA ALA A 186 -20.02 -8.05 -16.35
C ALA A 186 -19.23 -6.73 -16.47
N SER A 187 -19.43 -5.76 -15.57
CA SER A 187 -18.77 -4.45 -15.62
C SER A 187 -17.25 -4.55 -15.58
N GLN A 188 -16.58 -3.76 -16.43
CA GLN A 188 -15.14 -3.61 -16.54
C GLN A 188 -14.67 -2.20 -16.12
N GLN A 189 -15.52 -1.19 -16.32
CA GLN A 189 -15.19 0.21 -16.05
C GLN A 189 -15.98 0.78 -14.87
N MET A 190 -15.43 1.82 -14.22
CA MET A 190 -16.09 2.47 -13.09
C MET A 190 -17.46 3.05 -13.48
N GLU A 191 -17.55 3.66 -14.66
CA GLU A 191 -18.80 4.24 -15.17
C GLU A 191 -19.93 3.21 -15.24
N GLU A 192 -19.63 1.99 -15.70
CA GLU A 192 -20.62 0.91 -15.80
C GLU A 192 -21.11 0.48 -14.42
N ILE A 193 -20.21 0.43 -13.43
CA ILE A 193 -20.58 0.15 -12.03
C ILE A 193 -21.47 1.27 -11.49
N CYS A 194 -21.10 2.55 -11.71
CA CYS A 194 -21.88 3.70 -11.26
C CYS A 194 -23.29 3.71 -11.86
N ARG A 195 -23.45 3.34 -13.13
CA ARG A 195 -24.75 3.28 -13.81
C ARG A 195 -25.75 2.35 -13.13
N LEU A 196 -25.27 1.25 -12.54
CA LEU A 196 -26.13 0.29 -11.82
C LEU A 196 -26.79 0.88 -10.55
N TRP A 197 -26.23 1.98 -10.03
CA TRP A 197 -26.75 2.73 -8.89
C TRP A 197 -27.09 4.19 -9.22
N LYS A 198 -27.24 4.53 -10.52
CA LYS A 198 -27.57 5.88 -11.00
C LYS A 198 -26.59 6.96 -10.54
N MET A 199 -25.29 6.64 -10.55
CA MET A 199 -24.21 7.53 -10.10
C MET A 199 -23.31 8.03 -11.25
N GLU A 200 -23.74 7.86 -12.50
CA GLU A 200 -22.99 8.26 -13.70
C GLU A 200 -22.71 9.77 -13.76
N GLU A 201 -23.67 10.61 -13.33
CA GLU A 201 -23.51 12.06 -13.33
C GLU A 201 -22.43 12.52 -12.34
N LEU A 202 -22.44 11.94 -11.13
CA LEU A 202 -21.43 12.20 -10.12
C LEU A 202 -20.05 11.78 -10.63
N TYR A 203 -19.94 10.58 -11.21
CA TYR A 203 -18.69 10.09 -11.78
C TYR A 203 -18.16 11.00 -12.89
N SER A 204 -19.00 11.37 -13.86
CA SER A 204 -18.63 12.26 -14.97
C SER A 204 -18.15 13.62 -14.48
N THR A 205 -18.87 14.21 -13.52
CA THR A 205 -18.49 15.50 -12.91
C THR A 205 -17.13 15.43 -12.22
N TRP A 206 -16.88 14.36 -11.46
CA TRP A 206 -15.60 14.18 -10.78
C TRP A 206 -14.45 13.93 -11.74
N GLN A 207 -14.67 13.14 -12.80
CA GLN A 207 -13.66 12.91 -13.85
C GLN A 207 -13.26 14.21 -14.54
N LYS A 208 -14.22 15.09 -14.87
CA LYS A 208 -13.92 16.42 -15.42
C LYS A 208 -13.07 17.26 -14.46
N LYS A 209 -13.36 17.20 -13.15
CA LYS A 209 -12.56 17.89 -12.11
C LYS A 209 -11.13 17.35 -12.03
N LEU A 210 -10.95 16.03 -12.07
CA LEU A 210 -9.62 15.41 -12.09
C LEU A 210 -8.84 15.78 -13.35
N GLN A 211 -9.49 15.77 -14.53
CA GLN A 211 -8.89 16.17 -15.80
C GLN A 211 -8.49 17.66 -15.80
N ALA A 212 -9.34 18.54 -15.28
CA ALA A 212 -9.04 19.96 -15.16
C ALA A 212 -7.82 20.20 -14.25
N LYS A 213 -7.78 19.54 -13.09
CA LYS A 213 -6.63 19.61 -12.17
C LYS A 213 -5.35 19.05 -12.80
N ALA A 214 -5.46 17.94 -13.54
CA ALA A 214 -4.33 17.37 -14.25
C ALA A 214 -3.82 18.32 -15.36
N LYS A 215 -4.72 19.01 -16.06
CA LYS A 215 -4.38 20.04 -17.04
C LYS A 215 -3.68 21.23 -16.39
N GLU A 216 -4.22 21.75 -15.29
CA GLU A 216 -3.63 22.86 -14.52
C GLU A 216 -2.21 22.51 -14.06
N LEU A 217 -2.01 21.31 -13.50
CA LEU A 217 -0.67 20.83 -13.09
C LEU A 217 0.29 20.72 -14.28
N LYS A 218 -0.20 20.29 -15.45
CA LYS A 218 0.60 20.24 -16.68
C LYS A 218 0.97 21.64 -17.17
N ASP A 219 0.04 22.58 -17.14
CA ASP A 219 0.27 23.96 -17.59
C ASP A 219 1.22 24.70 -16.66
N LEU A 220 1.12 24.48 -15.34
CA LEU A 220 2.12 24.93 -14.36
C LEU A 220 3.52 24.36 -14.67
N SER A 221 3.61 23.07 -15.01
CA SER A 221 4.87 22.44 -15.40
C SER A 221 5.42 22.95 -16.73
N LYS A 222 4.57 23.36 -17.68
CA LYS A 222 5.00 23.94 -18.97
C LYS A 222 5.50 25.37 -18.81
N ASN A 223 4.90 26.14 -17.89
CA ASN A 223 5.30 27.52 -17.59
C ASN A 223 6.56 27.59 -16.70
N ASP A 224 7.04 26.45 -16.19
CA ASP A 224 8.37 26.35 -15.58
C ASP A 224 9.47 26.44 -16.66
N SER A 225 9.79 27.69 -17.00
CA SER A 225 10.85 28.05 -17.93
C SER A 225 12.26 27.84 -17.34
N SER A 226 12.41 27.49 -16.06
CA SER A 226 13.72 27.26 -15.45
C SER A 226 14.42 26.07 -16.12
N GLU A 227 15.60 26.28 -16.71
CA GLU A 227 16.36 25.17 -17.29
C GLU A 227 16.89 24.25 -16.17
N PRO A 228 16.88 22.92 -16.37
CA PRO A 228 17.52 22.00 -15.45
C PRO A 228 18.99 22.42 -15.25
N THR A 229 19.29 22.88 -14.03
CA THR A 229 20.60 23.44 -13.75
C THR A 229 21.55 22.35 -13.28
N LEU A 230 22.56 22.05 -14.09
CA LEU A 230 23.64 21.14 -13.70
C LEU A 230 24.60 21.85 -12.74
N LYS A 231 24.68 21.36 -11.49
CA LYS A 231 25.54 21.91 -10.44
C LYS A 231 26.67 20.93 -10.12
N ARG A 232 27.89 21.44 -9.97
CA ARG A 232 29.02 20.65 -9.49
C ARG A 232 29.03 20.66 -7.96
N CYS A 233 29.05 19.48 -7.35
CA CYS A 233 29.08 19.30 -5.90
C CYS A 233 30.04 18.18 -5.50
N LYS A 234 30.39 18.10 -4.22
CA LYS A 234 31.16 16.99 -3.66
C LYS A 234 30.22 15.98 -3.00
N VAL A 235 30.35 14.71 -3.37
CA VAL A 235 29.70 13.59 -2.67
C VAL A 235 30.82 12.79 -2.01
N GLY A 236 30.96 12.92 -0.69
CA GLY A 236 32.18 12.50 0.00
C GLY A 236 33.39 13.32 -0.47
N ASN A 237 34.46 12.66 -0.91
CA ASN A 237 35.66 13.30 -1.46
C ASN A 237 35.65 13.41 -3.00
N GLU A 238 34.54 13.05 -3.64
CA GLU A 238 34.45 12.91 -5.08
C GLU A 238 33.64 14.06 -5.71
N GLU A 239 34.16 14.68 -6.77
CA GLU A 239 33.41 15.68 -7.55
C GLU A 239 32.36 15.00 -8.43
N VAL A 240 31.11 15.48 -8.35
CA VAL A 240 29.95 14.94 -9.05
C VAL A 240 29.12 16.09 -9.62
N TRP A 241 28.70 15.96 -10.87
CA TRP A 241 27.71 16.83 -11.50
C TRP A 241 26.31 16.33 -11.16
N GLN A 242 25.49 17.19 -10.55
CA GLN A 242 24.14 16.88 -10.10
C GLN A 242 23.10 17.81 -10.69
N MET A 243 21.89 17.29 -10.88
CA MET A 243 20.69 18.07 -11.20
C MET A 243 19.45 17.40 -10.61
N GLU A 244 18.36 18.15 -10.56
CA GLU A 244 17.03 17.62 -10.28
C GLU A 244 16.49 16.87 -11.50
N ALA A 245 16.69 15.56 -11.53
CA ALA A 245 16.20 14.69 -12.60
C ALA A 245 15.65 13.38 -12.05
N LYS A 246 14.35 13.13 -12.16
CA LYS A 246 13.72 11.87 -11.74
C LYS A 246 13.59 10.94 -12.94
N PHE A 247 13.50 9.64 -12.71
CA PHE A 247 13.22 8.71 -13.81
C PHE A 247 11.74 8.28 -13.80
N VAL A 248 10.98 8.77 -14.78
CA VAL A 248 9.59 8.33 -15.01
C VAL A 248 9.56 7.32 -16.15
N ARG A 249 9.32 6.05 -15.82
CA ARG A 249 9.35 4.93 -16.77
C ARG A 249 8.49 5.16 -18.03
N ASN A 250 7.32 5.78 -17.90
CA ASN A 250 6.37 5.93 -19.00
C ASN A 250 6.80 6.97 -20.05
N MET A 251 7.84 7.77 -19.76
CA MET A 251 8.40 8.76 -20.71
C MET A 251 9.38 8.15 -21.72
N PHE A 252 9.69 6.86 -21.57
CA PHE A 252 10.71 6.15 -22.35
C PHE A 252 10.13 4.84 -22.88
N GLU A 253 10.45 4.50 -24.12
CA GLU A 253 10.24 3.19 -24.69
C GLU A 253 11.25 2.18 -24.10
N MET A 254 10.97 0.89 -24.25
CA MET A 254 11.91 -0.15 -23.79
C MET A 254 13.27 -0.08 -24.49
N SER A 255 13.29 0.39 -25.74
CA SER A 255 14.46 0.53 -26.61
C SER A 255 15.34 1.74 -26.25
N ASN A 256 14.79 2.79 -25.62
CA ASN A 256 15.46 4.08 -25.45
C ASN A 256 15.62 4.52 -23.98
N LEU A 257 15.60 3.55 -23.05
CA LEU A 257 15.84 3.82 -21.64
C LEU A 257 17.19 4.55 -21.43
N PRO A 258 17.27 5.56 -20.53
CA PRO A 258 18.48 6.37 -20.34
C PRO A 258 19.77 5.57 -20.20
N LYS A 259 19.75 4.51 -19.38
CA LYS A 259 20.90 3.62 -19.18
C LYS A 259 21.32 2.92 -20.47
N THR A 260 20.35 2.43 -21.25
CA THR A 260 20.59 1.77 -22.54
C THR A 260 21.17 2.76 -23.55
N THR A 261 20.60 3.97 -23.62
CA THR A 261 21.06 5.04 -24.51
C THR A 261 22.50 5.46 -24.18
N LEU A 262 22.84 5.62 -22.90
CA LEU A 262 24.18 5.99 -22.47
C LEU A 262 25.22 4.88 -22.77
N ILE A 263 24.84 3.62 -22.60
CA ILE A 263 25.68 2.46 -22.97
C ILE A 263 25.93 2.44 -24.47
N ASN A 264 24.89 2.64 -25.29
CA ASN A 264 25.04 2.66 -26.75
C ASN A 264 25.90 3.83 -27.22
N TRP A 265 25.74 5.00 -26.61
CA TRP A 265 26.55 6.18 -26.91
C TRP A 265 28.02 5.98 -26.54
N THR A 266 28.32 5.48 -25.34
CA THR A 266 29.72 5.20 -24.93
C THR A 266 30.40 4.19 -25.84
N ARG A 267 29.69 3.11 -26.21
CA ARG A 267 30.18 2.13 -27.20
C ARG A 267 30.48 2.77 -28.56
N LYS A 268 29.56 3.61 -29.07
CA LYS A 268 29.72 4.29 -30.37
C LYS A 268 30.90 5.25 -30.40
N ASN A 269 31.24 5.86 -29.26
CA ASN A 269 32.30 6.87 -29.14
C ASN A 269 33.59 6.33 -28.49
N ASN A 270 33.74 5.00 -28.40
CA ASN A 270 34.93 4.33 -27.84
C ASN A 270 35.28 4.73 -26.39
N TYR A 271 34.28 5.09 -25.58
CA TYR A 271 34.45 5.28 -24.15
C TYR A 271 34.30 3.95 -23.40
N PRO A 272 34.94 3.81 -22.22
CA PRO A 272 34.67 2.71 -21.31
C PRO A 272 33.18 2.60 -20.98
N HIS A 273 32.75 1.38 -20.68
CA HIS A 273 31.36 1.12 -20.30
C HIS A 273 30.98 1.94 -19.04
N PRO A 274 29.80 2.58 -18.99
CA PRO A 274 29.37 3.35 -17.84
C PRO A 274 29.36 2.50 -16.55
N SER A 275 30.02 2.99 -15.52
CA SER A 275 30.06 2.32 -14.21
C SER A 275 29.13 2.99 -13.22
N TYR A 276 28.34 2.20 -12.49
CA TYR A 276 27.34 2.71 -11.54
C TYR A 276 27.70 2.30 -10.11
N LYS A 277 27.74 3.29 -9.22
CA LYS A 277 27.81 3.08 -7.77
C LYS A 277 26.52 3.55 -7.14
N THR A 278 25.78 2.63 -6.51
CA THR A 278 24.49 2.94 -5.90
C THR A 278 24.56 2.81 -4.39
N GLU A 279 24.20 3.88 -3.70
CA GLU A 279 24.08 3.94 -2.25
C GLU A 279 22.61 3.80 -1.85
N ALA A 280 22.34 2.91 -0.89
CA ALA A 280 21.04 2.80 -0.24
C ALA A 280 21.01 3.72 0.98
N LYS A 281 20.04 4.64 1.02
CA LYS A 281 19.71 5.47 2.18
C LYS A 281 18.33 5.07 2.66
N GLU A 282 18.29 4.37 3.79
CA GLU A 282 17.08 3.76 4.34
C GLU A 282 16.37 2.84 3.32
N LYS A 283 15.22 3.27 2.78
CA LYS A 283 14.43 2.54 1.76
C LYS A 283 14.55 3.14 0.36
N SER A 284 15.45 4.11 0.17
CA SER A 284 15.64 4.81 -1.09
C SER A 284 17.07 4.65 -1.60
N PHE A 285 17.27 4.87 -2.89
CA PHE A 285 18.52 4.61 -3.59
C PHE A 285 18.97 5.84 -4.35
N ARG A 286 20.26 6.14 -4.29
CA ARG A 286 20.92 7.14 -5.16
C ARG A 286 22.04 6.44 -5.93
N SER A 287 22.17 6.75 -7.21
CA SER A 287 23.23 6.20 -8.04
C SER A 287 24.10 7.32 -8.59
N VAL A 288 25.40 7.06 -8.64
CA VAL A 288 26.39 7.88 -9.35
C VAL A 288 26.88 7.07 -10.54
N VAL A 289 26.78 7.63 -11.74
CA VAL A 289 27.35 7.04 -12.95
C VAL A 289 28.66 7.72 -13.31
N VAL A 290 29.66 6.92 -13.68
CA VAL A 290 30.95 7.38 -14.23
C VAL A 290 30.93 7.19 -15.74
N VAL A 291 31.11 8.28 -16.49
CA VAL A 291 31.28 8.29 -17.95
C VAL A 291 32.33 9.33 -18.30
N ASP A 292 33.29 9.00 -19.17
CA ASP A 292 34.36 9.92 -19.61
C ASP A 292 35.09 10.58 -18.42
N SER A 293 35.49 9.76 -17.43
CA SER A 293 36.14 10.20 -16.19
C SER A 293 35.35 11.23 -15.35
N LYS A 294 34.10 11.53 -15.73
CA LYS A 294 33.19 12.44 -15.02
C LYS A 294 32.10 11.64 -14.32
N ARG A 295 31.59 12.20 -13.23
CA ARG A 295 30.56 11.60 -12.39
C ARG A 295 29.27 12.39 -12.46
N TYR A 296 28.15 11.68 -12.61
CA TYR A 296 26.82 12.26 -12.73
C TYR A 296 25.84 11.59 -11.77
N SER A 297 24.96 12.37 -11.14
CA SER A 297 23.94 11.84 -10.23
C SER A 297 22.70 12.72 -10.20
N SER A 298 21.53 12.12 -9.98
CA SER A 298 20.34 12.88 -9.62
C SER A 298 20.39 13.30 -8.15
N THR A 299 19.79 14.45 -7.83
CA THR A 299 19.53 14.86 -6.45
C THR A 299 18.40 14.05 -5.81
N PHE A 300 17.45 13.54 -6.60
CA PHE A 300 16.33 12.73 -6.12
C PHE A 300 16.80 11.36 -5.61
N LEU A 301 16.11 10.87 -4.58
CA LEU A 301 16.24 9.49 -4.11
C LEU A 301 15.14 8.64 -4.76
N GLU A 302 15.52 7.48 -5.28
CA GLU A 302 14.64 6.61 -6.05
C GLU A 302 14.21 5.37 -5.26
N LYS A 303 13.03 4.82 -5.57
CA LYS A 303 12.45 3.66 -4.88
C LYS A 303 13.20 2.34 -5.08
N SER A 304 14.11 2.28 -6.06
CA SER A 304 14.88 1.08 -6.37
C SER A 304 16.22 1.43 -7.00
N LYS A 305 17.21 0.55 -6.82
CA LYS A 305 18.52 0.64 -7.50
C LYS A 305 18.39 0.84 -9.01
N LYS A 306 17.49 0.09 -9.67
CA LYS A 306 17.26 0.20 -11.12
C LYS A 306 16.80 1.61 -11.53
N TYR A 307 15.88 2.21 -10.78
CA TYR A 307 15.40 3.57 -11.06
C TYR A 307 16.49 4.61 -10.78
N ALA A 308 17.27 4.44 -9.70
CA ALA A 308 18.39 5.31 -9.36
C ALA A 308 19.45 5.36 -10.48
N GLU A 309 19.79 4.20 -11.06
CA GLU A 309 20.74 4.11 -12.17
C GLU A 309 20.20 4.78 -13.44
N GLN A 310 18.91 4.65 -13.74
CA GLN A 310 18.27 5.33 -14.88
C GLN A 310 18.28 6.85 -14.69
N ALA A 311 17.99 7.33 -13.47
CA ALA A 311 18.03 8.75 -13.15
C ALA A 311 19.45 9.32 -13.28
N ALA A 312 20.48 8.62 -12.78
CA ALA A 312 21.88 9.03 -12.94
C ALA A 312 22.31 9.06 -14.42
N ALA A 313 21.88 8.08 -15.21
CA ALA A 313 22.12 8.05 -16.65
C ALA A 313 21.45 9.23 -17.36
N LEU A 314 20.25 9.63 -16.93
CA LEU A 314 19.53 10.79 -17.48
C LEU A 314 20.32 12.10 -17.28
N VAL A 315 20.90 12.29 -16.09
CA VAL A 315 21.79 13.43 -15.79
C VAL A 315 23.01 13.43 -16.71
N ALA A 316 23.65 12.26 -16.89
CA ALA A 316 24.80 12.14 -17.78
C ALA A 316 24.47 12.47 -19.23
N LEU A 317 23.35 11.94 -19.76
CA LEU A 317 22.90 12.21 -21.13
C LEU A 317 22.68 13.71 -21.37
N TYR A 318 22.05 14.42 -20.43
CA TYR A 318 21.84 15.86 -20.57
C TYR A 318 23.15 16.64 -20.49
N ALA A 319 24.03 16.28 -19.55
CA ALA A 319 25.33 16.91 -19.41
C ALA A 319 26.24 16.69 -20.65
N LEU A 320 26.02 15.59 -21.38
CA LEU A 320 26.67 15.29 -22.65
C LEU A 320 25.97 15.92 -23.87
N GLY A 321 24.87 16.66 -23.67
CA GLY A 321 24.08 17.29 -24.75
C GLY A 321 23.30 16.31 -25.61
N LEU A 322 23.04 15.09 -25.12
CA LEU A 322 22.37 14.02 -25.87
C LEU A 322 20.85 14.03 -25.71
N ILE A 323 20.36 14.75 -24.71
CA ILE A 323 18.93 15.01 -24.48
C ILE A 323 18.77 16.47 -24.05
N ASP A 324 17.60 17.04 -24.31
CA ASP A 324 17.25 18.39 -23.86
C ASP A 324 16.53 18.36 -22.49
N GLY A 325 16.21 19.56 -21.98
CA GLY A 325 15.52 19.72 -20.71
C GLY A 325 14.08 19.15 -20.71
N SER A 326 13.44 18.93 -21.87
CA SER A 326 12.08 18.41 -21.94
C SER A 326 11.96 17.00 -21.38
N LYS A 327 13.02 16.18 -21.54
CA LYS A 327 13.12 14.83 -20.97
C LYS A 327 13.42 14.81 -19.47
N ILE A 328 13.72 15.95 -18.87
CA ILE A 328 13.98 16.13 -17.44
C ILE A 328 12.81 16.83 -16.73
N LYS A 329 12.22 17.86 -17.33
CA LYS A 329 11.17 18.72 -16.73
C LYS A 329 9.84 18.02 -16.47
N GLY A 330 9.49 16.98 -17.23
CA GLY A 330 8.23 16.21 -17.06
C GLY A 330 8.13 15.37 -15.77
N ASN A 331 9.02 15.58 -14.80
CA ASN A 331 9.23 14.72 -13.63
C ASN A 331 8.47 15.11 -12.36
N THR A 332 7.85 16.28 -12.34
CA THR A 332 7.08 16.77 -11.19
C THR A 332 5.59 16.42 -11.29
N ALA A 333 5.07 16.16 -12.49
CA ALA A 333 3.70 15.69 -12.71
C ALA A 333 3.69 14.19 -13.03
N GLY A 334 3.68 13.36 -11.99
CA GLY A 334 3.50 11.93 -12.14
C GLY A 334 2.09 11.58 -12.64
N MET A 335 1.87 11.54 -13.95
CA MET A 335 0.80 10.74 -14.56
C MET A 335 1.24 10.21 -15.93
N PRO A 336 0.84 8.97 -16.30
CA PRO A 336 0.96 8.48 -17.67
C PRO A 336 0.20 9.38 -18.65
N MET A 337 0.74 9.57 -19.85
CA MET A 337 -0.05 9.93 -21.03
C MET A 337 -0.31 8.66 -21.85
N GLU A 338 -1.55 8.62 -22.35
CA GLU A 338 -2.22 7.65 -23.23
C GLU A 338 -2.51 6.26 -22.67
#